data_AF-A0A976LCG6-F1
#
_entry.id   AF-A0A976LCG6-F1
#
_cell.length_a   1.000
_cell.length_b   1.000
_cell.length_c   1.000
_cell.angle_alpha   90.00
_cell.angle_beta   90.00
_cell.angle_gamma   90.00
#
_symmetry.space_group_name_H-M   'P 1'
#
loop_
_entity.id
_entity.type
_entity.pdbx_description
1 polymer ?
#
loop_
_entity_poly.entity_id
_entity_poly.type
_entity_poly.pdbx_seq_one_letter_code
_entity_poly.pdbx_strand_id
1 'polypeptide(L)'
;MSMTLIAASLLSSGAAWSTTPVSEENHREFEKKFTEMCVENEKAAMKGSGVLLAEVTTVCACIAKEESKRVTSEEVREFVIEGKYPASLMMKSNAATYACVEDHKTP
;
A
#
# COMPACT_ATOMS: atom_id res chain seq x y z
N MET A 1 -33.16 48.65 -14.02
CA MET A 1 -32.70 47.59 -14.96
C MET A 1 -31.28 48.00 -15.35
N SER A 2 -30.20 47.28 -15.06
CA SER A 2 -30.02 45.83 -15.08
C SER A 2 -28.89 45.41 -14.13
N MET A 3 -29.09 44.30 -13.42
CA MET A 3 -28.03 43.51 -12.79
C MET A 3 -27.27 42.77 -13.88
N THR A 4 -25.94 42.88 -13.90
CA THR A 4 -25.10 42.00 -14.73
C THR A 4 -24.45 40.96 -13.79
N LEU A 5 -25.04 39.77 -13.76
CA LEU A 5 -24.45 38.59 -13.13
C LEU A 5 -23.38 38.03 -14.08
N ILE A 6 -22.11 38.08 -13.70
CA ILE A 6 -21.05 37.32 -14.36
C ILE A 6 -21.01 35.95 -13.70
N ALA A 7 -21.69 34.99 -14.34
CA ALA A 7 -21.53 33.57 -14.10
C ALA A 7 -20.48 33.00 -15.07
N ALA A 8 -19.88 31.88 -14.65
CA ALA A 8 -18.96 31.01 -15.39
C ALA A 8 -17.48 31.44 -15.32
N SER A 9 -16.51 30.60 -14.98
CA SER A 9 -16.47 29.13 -15.08
C SER A 9 -15.48 28.59 -14.05
N LEU A 10 -15.93 27.73 -13.13
CA LEU A 10 -15.02 26.86 -12.39
C LEU A 10 -14.47 25.86 -13.40
N LEU A 11 -13.26 26.11 -13.91
CA LEU A 11 -12.47 25.09 -14.56
C LEU A 11 -12.19 24.01 -13.51
N SER A 12 -13.03 22.98 -13.52
CA SER A 12 -12.72 21.71 -12.88
C SER A 12 -11.48 21.16 -13.58
N SER A 13 -10.30 21.55 -13.10
CA SER A 13 -9.05 20.87 -13.39
C SER A 13 -9.17 19.47 -12.79
N GLY A 14 -9.84 18.57 -13.51
CA GLY A 14 -9.66 17.15 -13.31
C GLY A 14 -8.18 16.89 -13.51
N ALA A 15 -7.44 16.72 -12.41
CA ALA A 15 -6.08 16.26 -12.48
C ALA A 15 -6.13 14.94 -13.24
N ALA A 16 -5.60 14.95 -14.47
CA ALA A 16 -5.28 13.73 -15.16
C ALA A 16 -4.25 13.03 -14.27
N TRP A 17 -4.70 12.10 -13.43
CA TRP A 17 -3.81 11.24 -12.68
C TRP A 17 -3.03 10.47 -13.73
N SER A 18 -1.79 10.89 -13.98
CA SER A 18 -0.89 10.20 -14.87
C SER A 18 -0.71 8.80 -14.31
N THR A 19 -1.36 7.82 -14.93
CA THR A 19 -1.18 6.39 -14.66
C THR A 19 0.15 5.95 -15.26
N THR A 20 1.25 6.60 -14.89
CA THR A 20 2.57 6.07 -15.17
C THR A 20 2.71 4.77 -14.39
N PRO A 21 3.01 3.65 -15.09
CA PRO A 21 3.32 2.40 -14.42
C PRO A 21 4.42 2.63 -13.39
N VAL A 22 4.26 2.03 -12.21
CA VAL A 22 5.29 2.05 -11.18
C VAL A 22 6.51 1.29 -11.72
N SER A 23 7.71 1.82 -11.53
CA SER A 23 8.93 1.15 -11.98
C SER A 23 9.21 -0.11 -11.15
N GLU A 24 9.91 -1.08 -11.74
CA GLU A 24 10.35 -2.29 -11.03
C GLU A 24 11.19 -1.97 -9.77
N GLU A 25 11.96 -0.88 -9.82
CA GLU A 25 12.73 -0.40 -8.66
C GLU A 25 11.80 0.08 -7.55
N ASN A 26 10.80 0.89 -7.89
CA ASN A 26 9.81 1.38 -6.95
C ASN A 26 8.99 0.25 -6.33
N HIS A 27 8.67 -0.80 -7.09
CA HIS A 27 8.06 -2.02 -6.57
C HIS A 27 8.95 -2.71 -5.53
N ARG A 28 10.24 -2.89 -5.82
CA ARG A 28 11.19 -3.51 -4.88
C ARG A 28 11.37 -2.71 -3.60
N GLU A 29 11.45 -1.39 -3.70
CA GLU A 29 11.58 -0.51 -2.52
C GLU A 29 10.32 -0.55 -1.66
N PHE A 30 9.15 -0.51 -2.30
CA PHE A 30 7.87 -0.67 -1.63
C PHE A 30 7.79 -2.01 -0.90
N GLU A 31 8.09 -3.11 -1.58
CA GLU A 31 8.02 -4.47 -1.01
C GLU A 31 8.93 -4.63 0.20
N LYS A 32 10.17 -4.14 0.10
CA LYS A 32 11.13 -4.17 1.19
C LYS A 32 10.60 -3.41 2.41
N LYS A 33 10.19 -2.16 2.23
CA LYS A 33 9.73 -1.32 3.34
C LYS A 33 8.45 -1.85 3.98
N PHE A 34 7.54 -2.40 3.16
CA PHE A 34 6.31 -3.01 3.65
C PHE A 34 6.62 -4.23 4.51
N THR A 35 7.50 -5.11 4.02
CA THR A 35 7.91 -6.31 4.75
C THR A 35 8.53 -5.96 6.09
N GLU A 36 9.45 -4.97 6.13
CA GLU A 36 10.07 -4.49 7.36
C GLU A 36 9.03 -3.96 8.36
N MET A 37 8.13 -3.09 7.93
CA MET A 37 7.06 -2.56 8.78
C MET A 37 6.15 -3.68 9.32
N CYS A 38 5.73 -4.61 8.46
CA CYS A 38 4.88 -5.75 8.83
C CYS A 38 5.56 -6.61 9.90
N VAL A 39 6.82 -7.00 9.68
CA VAL A 39 7.58 -7.81 10.63
C VAL A 39 7.75 -7.11 11.97
N GLU A 40 8.04 -5.81 11.99
CA GLU A 40 8.18 -5.06 13.25
C GLU A 40 6.85 -4.96 14.01
N ASN A 41 5.73 -4.74 13.31
CA ASN A 41 4.40 -4.73 13.92
C ASN A 41 4.05 -6.11 14.52
N GLU A 42 4.30 -7.18 13.78
CA GLU A 42 4.06 -8.55 14.24
C GLU A 42 4.98 -8.92 15.41
N LYS A 43 6.27 -8.58 15.37
CA LYS A 43 7.18 -8.75 16.52
C LYS A 43 6.68 -8.02 17.77
N ALA A 44 6.16 -6.81 17.60
CA ALA A 44 5.62 -6.04 18.72
C ALA A 44 4.36 -6.70 19.30
N ALA A 45 3.50 -7.27 18.45
CA ALA A 45 2.29 -8.00 18.84
C ALA A 45 2.58 -9.38 19.46
N MET A 46 3.63 -10.07 18.98
CA MET A 46 3.94 -11.47 19.29
C MET A 46 4.82 -11.68 20.52
N LYS A 47 5.12 -10.65 21.33
CA LYS A 47 5.99 -10.80 22.53
C LYS A 47 5.54 -12.00 23.39
N GLY A 48 6.31 -13.09 23.32
CA GLY A 48 6.08 -14.34 24.09
C GLY A 48 5.29 -15.45 23.38
N SER A 49 4.89 -15.28 22.11
CA SER A 49 4.00 -16.22 21.40
C SER A 49 4.67 -17.43 20.74
N GLY A 50 6.01 -17.53 20.75
CA GLY A 50 6.74 -18.67 20.18
C GLY A 50 6.65 -18.81 18.65
N VAL A 51 5.92 -17.91 17.96
CA VAL A 51 5.86 -17.87 16.50
C VAL A 51 7.25 -17.61 15.94
N LEU A 52 7.65 -18.41 14.94
CA LEU A 52 8.96 -18.30 14.32
C LEU A 52 9.02 -17.04 13.47
N LEU A 53 9.99 -16.17 13.77
CA LEU A 53 10.24 -14.94 13.00
C LEU A 53 10.36 -15.18 11.49
N ALA A 54 10.87 -16.36 11.08
CA ALA A 54 10.97 -16.75 9.68
C ALA A 54 9.61 -16.91 9.00
N GLU A 55 8.61 -17.44 9.71
CA GLU A 55 7.24 -17.63 9.19
C GLU A 55 6.55 -16.27 9.03
N VAL A 56 6.67 -15.40 10.04
CA VAL A 56 6.20 -14.01 9.99
C VAL A 56 6.79 -13.27 8.80
N THR A 57 8.11 -13.38 8.63
CA THR A 57 8.81 -12.72 7.52
C THR A 57 8.32 -13.25 6.17
N THR A 58 8.04 -14.54 6.06
CA THR A 58 7.53 -15.16 4.83
C THR A 58 6.14 -14.64 4.46
N VAL A 59 5.22 -14.60 5.43
CA VAL A 59 3.86 -14.09 5.23
C VAL A 59 3.89 -12.59 4.90
N CYS A 60 4.66 -11.80 5.64
CA CYS A 60 4.82 -10.36 5.38
C CYS A 60 5.38 -10.09 3.98
N ALA A 61 6.36 -10.88 3.51
CA ALA A 61 6.91 -10.74 2.17
C ALA A 61 5.90 -11.14 1.07
N CYS A 62 5.05 -12.15 1.32
CA CYS A 62 3.96 -12.48 0.41
C CYS A 62 2.96 -11.32 0.30
N ILE A 63 2.52 -10.77 1.43
CA ILE A 63 1.56 -9.65 1.45
C ILE A 63 2.16 -8.46 0.71
N ALA A 64 3.42 -8.13 0.97
CA ALA A 64 4.13 -7.04 0.29
C ALA A 64 4.09 -7.19 -1.24
N LYS A 65 4.32 -8.41 -1.76
CA LYS A 65 4.25 -8.70 -3.21
C LYS A 65 2.85 -8.58 -3.77
N GLU A 66 1.84 -9.09 -3.06
CA GLU A 66 0.45 -8.98 -3.51
C GLU A 66 -0.03 -7.51 -3.54
N GLU A 67 0.34 -6.74 -2.52
CA GLU A 67 0.08 -5.30 -2.46
C GLU A 67 0.77 -4.55 -3.60
N SER A 68 2.05 -4.87 -3.82
CA SER A 68 2.90 -4.28 -4.87
C SER A 68 2.27 -4.37 -6.26
N LYS A 69 1.48 -5.40 -6.57
CA LYS A 69 0.78 -5.51 -7.88
C LYS A 69 -0.24 -4.41 -8.15
N ARG A 70 -0.71 -3.71 -7.10
CA ARG A 70 -1.83 -2.77 -7.17
C ARG A 70 -1.49 -1.39 -6.62
N VAL A 71 -0.23 -1.13 -6.27
CA VAL A 71 0.19 0.19 -5.80
C VAL A 71 0.26 1.19 -6.94
N THR A 72 -0.09 2.43 -6.63
CA THR A 72 0.11 3.58 -7.51
C THR A 72 1.45 4.26 -7.21
N SER A 73 1.94 5.08 -8.14
CA SER A 73 3.15 5.88 -7.91
C SER A 73 3.00 6.84 -6.72
N GLU A 74 1.79 7.33 -6.46
CA GLU A 74 1.50 8.18 -5.31
C GLU A 74 1.59 7.40 -3.99
N GLU A 75 1.00 6.21 -3.93
CA GLU A 75 1.08 5.34 -2.74
C GLU A 75 2.51 4.92 -2.44
N VAL A 76 3.31 4.59 -3.46
CA VAL A 76 4.74 4.31 -3.27
C VAL A 76 5.46 5.53 -2.73
N ARG A 77 5.23 6.72 -3.29
CA ARG A 77 5.86 7.96 -2.83
C ARG A 77 5.51 8.25 -1.37
N GLU A 78 4.24 8.19 -1.01
CA GLU A 78 3.78 8.43 0.36
C GLU A 78 4.34 7.40 1.35
N PHE A 79 4.37 6.12 0.96
CA PHE A 79 4.84 5.07 1.83
C PHE A 79 6.36 5.00 1.95
N VAL A 80 7.07 4.95 0.82
CA VAL A 80 8.53 4.78 0.76
C VAL A 80 9.25 6.06 1.14
N ILE A 81 8.84 7.20 0.57
CA ILE A 81 9.57 8.46 0.74
C ILE A 81 9.04 9.23 1.96
N GLU A 82 7.72 9.40 2.08
CA GLU A 82 7.14 10.19 3.18
C GLU A 82 6.94 9.40 4.48
N GLY A 83 7.05 8.07 4.44
CA GLY A 83 6.86 7.22 5.62
C GLY A 83 5.41 7.21 6.14
N LYS A 84 4.44 7.59 5.32
CA LYS A 84 3.01 7.56 5.65
C LYS A 84 2.42 6.24 5.22
N TYR A 85 1.46 5.71 5.98
CA TYR A 85 0.68 4.55 5.55
C TYR A 85 -0.68 5.03 5.02
N PRO A 86 -0.84 5.25 3.70
CA PRO A 86 -2.09 5.79 3.17
C PRO A 86 -3.26 4.83 3.42
N ALA A 87 -4.44 5.39 3.66
CA ALA A 87 -5.64 4.60 3.91
C ALA A 87 -5.98 3.66 2.72
N SER A 88 -5.66 4.07 1.50
CA SER A 88 -5.82 3.22 0.31
C SER A 88 -4.96 1.96 0.36
N LEU A 89 -3.76 2.05 0.92
CA LEU A 89 -2.86 0.92 1.14
C LEU A 89 -3.33 0.02 2.27
N MET A 90 -3.88 0.60 3.35
CA MET A 90 -4.55 -0.18 4.42
C MET A 90 -5.68 -1.05 3.87
N MET A 91 -6.53 -0.47 3.00
CA MET A 91 -7.68 -1.18 2.45
C MET A 91 -7.28 -2.34 1.54
N LYS A 92 -6.19 -2.18 0.76
CA LYS A 92 -5.66 -3.23 -0.11
C LYS A 92 -5.06 -4.38 0.70
N SER A 93 -4.28 -4.07 1.75
CA SER A 93 -3.56 -5.05 2.59
C SER A 93 -4.44 -6.18 3.13
N ASN A 94 -5.69 -5.90 3.47
CA ASN A 94 -6.63 -6.93 3.95
C ASN A 94 -6.92 -8.01 2.90
N ALA A 95 -6.94 -7.65 1.61
CA ALA A 95 -7.16 -8.60 0.52
C ALA A 95 -5.92 -9.45 0.24
N ALA A 96 -4.72 -8.86 0.36
CA ALA A 96 -3.45 -9.58 0.21
C ALA A 96 -3.25 -10.64 1.30
N THR A 97 -3.65 -10.35 2.54
CA THR A 97 -3.57 -11.33 3.64
C THR A 97 -4.35 -12.60 3.34
N TYR A 98 -5.55 -12.51 2.75
CA TYR A 98 -6.30 -13.69 2.36
C TYR A 98 -5.57 -14.54 1.32
N ALA A 99 -4.99 -13.92 0.29
CA ALA A 99 -4.24 -14.65 -0.73
C ALA A 99 -3.03 -15.38 -0.13
N CYS A 100 -2.30 -14.73 0.78
CA CYS A 100 -1.09 -15.29 1.35
C CYS A 100 -1.33 -16.33 2.45
N VAL A 101 -2.38 -16.17 3.26
CA VAL A 101 -2.68 -17.11 4.36
C VAL A 101 -3.43 -18.34 3.88
N GLU A 102 -4.32 -18.21 2.87
CA GLU A 102 -5.01 -19.37 2.30
C GLU A 102 -4.07 -20.24 1.45
N ASP A 103 -3.11 -19.67 0.73
CA ASP A 103 -2.06 -20.47 0.05
C ASP A 103 -1.11 -21.17 1.04
N HIS A 104 -1.06 -20.73 2.30
CA HIS A 104 -0.36 -21.39 3.40
C HIS A 104 -1.26 -22.27 4.29
N LYS A 105 -2.57 -22.37 4.01
CA LYS A 105 -3.45 -23.43 4.55
C LYS A 105 -3.26 -24.69 3.71
N THR A 106 -2.18 -25.36 4.10
CA THR A 106 -1.64 -26.68 3.80
C THR A 106 -2.61 -27.81 3.41
N PRO A 107 -2.06 -28.88 2.83
CA PRO A 107 -1.61 -30.00 3.68
C PRO A 107 -0.11 -30.03 3.95
#